data_AF-D8LH76-F1
#
_entry.id   AF-D8LH76-F1
#
_cell.length_a   1.000
_cell.length_b   1.000
_cell.length_c   1.000
_cell.angle_alpha   90.00
_cell.angle_beta   90.00
_cell.angle_gamma   90.00
#
_symmetry.space_group_name_H-M   'P 1'
#
loop_
_entity.id
_entity.type
_entity.pdbx_description
1 polymer ?
#
loop_
_entity_poly.entity_id
_entity_poly.type
_entity_poly.pdbx_seq_one_letter_code
_entity_poly.pdbx_strand_id
1 'polypeptide(L)'
;MRLSQVFALLERDPALLDAHKVAREAFGQDPSDGSDFMPHASLLYGDLPMSTREAIRQEAGVGLVDPGITLEFESIQVWSTIGVVAEWKPLATLPIG
;
A
#
# COMPACT_ATOMS: atom_id res chain seq x y z
N MET A 1 19.55 -4.52 -3.95
CA MET A 1 18.96 -3.43 -4.76
C MET A 1 17.80 -2.86 -3.95
N ARG A 2 17.84 -1.59 -3.54
CA ARG A 2 16.70 -0.97 -2.84
C ARG A 2 15.73 -0.50 -3.91
N LEU A 3 14.56 -1.12 -4.02
CA LEU A 3 13.50 -0.64 -4.90
C LEU A 3 13.13 0.78 -4.47
N SER A 4 13.09 1.71 -5.43
CA SER A 4 12.60 3.06 -5.20
C SER A 4 11.17 3.15 -5.74
N GLN A 5 10.25 3.59 -4.88
CA GLN A 5 8.82 3.62 -5.19
C GLN A 5 8.28 5.04 -5.15
N VAL A 6 7.20 5.26 -5.89
CA VAL A 6 6.29 6.41 -5.76
C VAL A 6 4.95 5.86 -5.27
N PHE A 7 4.39 6.49 -4.25
CA PHE A 7 3.14 6.07 -3.62
C PHE A 7 2.33 7.29 -3.16
N ALA A 8 1.01 7.11 -3.07
CA ALA A 8 0.13 8.02 -2.34
C ALA A 8 0.11 7.60 -0.87
N LEU A 9 0.49 8.51 0.02
CA LEU A 9 0.39 8.27 1.46
C LEU A 9 -1.06 8.48 1.89
N LEU A 10 -1.61 7.52 2.63
CA LEU A 10 -2.96 7.59 3.17
C LEU A 10 -2.91 8.15 4.59
N GLU A 11 -4.01 8.78 5.00
CA GLU A 11 -4.19 9.16 6.40
C GLU A 11 -4.26 7.91 7.29
N ARG A 12 -3.82 8.06 8.54
CA ARG A 12 -3.86 6.99 9.54
C ARG A 12 -5.26 6.87 10.12
N ASP A 13 -6.16 6.30 9.34
CA ASP A 13 -7.53 6.00 9.77
C ASP A 13 -7.56 4.85 10.81
N PRO A 14 -8.27 4.99 11.95
CA PRO A 14 -8.33 3.95 12.98
C PRO A 14 -8.80 2.59 12.47
N ALA A 15 -9.80 2.53 11.58
CA ALA A 15 -10.29 1.25 11.05
C ALA A 15 -9.24 0.56 10.18
N LEU A 16 -8.45 1.34 9.43
CA LEU A 16 -7.34 0.82 8.65
C LEU A 16 -6.18 0.30 9.54
N LEU A 17 -5.89 1.00 10.64
CA LEU A 17 -4.89 0.55 11.62
C LEU A 17 -5.32 -0.76 12.31
N ASP A 18 -6.60 -0.87 12.68
CA ASP A 18 -7.16 -2.07 13.30
C ASP A 18 -7.19 -3.25 12.31
N ALA A 19 -7.58 -3.01 11.05
CA ALA A 19 -7.54 -4.02 9.99
C ALA A 19 -6.11 -4.56 9.79
N HIS A 20 -5.10 -3.68 9.80
CA HIS A 20 -3.70 -4.10 9.74
C HIS A 20 -3.29 -4.96 10.93
N LYS A 21 -3.68 -4.58 12.15
CA LYS A 21 -3.41 -5.36 13.36
C LYS A 21 -4.01 -6.76 13.28
N VAL A 22 -5.29 -6.87 12.90
CA VAL A 22 -5.98 -8.16 12.74
C VAL A 22 -5.28 -9.03 11.67
N ALA A 23 -4.88 -8.42 10.55
CA ALA A 23 -4.14 -9.15 9.51
C ALA A 23 -2.81 -9.69 10.04
N ARG A 24 -2.03 -8.89 10.77
CA ARG A 24 -0.76 -9.36 11.38
C ARG A 24 -0.99 -10.57 12.29
N GLU A 25 -1.98 -10.49 13.18
CA GLU A 25 -2.31 -11.58 14.11
C GLU A 25 -2.71 -12.85 13.35
N ALA A 26 -3.56 -12.74 12.32
CA ALA A 26 -4.02 -13.87 11.51
C ALA A 26 -2.87 -14.55 10.74
N PHE A 27 -1.84 -13.80 10.34
CA PHE A 27 -0.66 -14.32 9.65
C PHE A 27 0.54 -14.58 10.58
N GLY A 28 0.34 -14.52 11.91
CA GLY A 28 1.37 -14.84 12.90
C GLY A 28 2.57 -13.88 12.90
N GLN A 29 2.39 -12.63 12.48
CA GLN A 29 3.44 -11.62 12.50
C GLN A 29 3.59 -10.99 13.90
N ASP A 30 4.81 -10.92 14.41
CA ASP A 30 5.12 -10.36 15.73
C ASP A 30 4.84 -8.84 15.74
N PRO A 31 4.01 -8.32 16.66
CA PRO A 31 3.80 -6.87 16.81
C PRO A 31 5.09 -6.08 17.14
N SER A 32 6.11 -6.75 17.70
CA SER A 32 7.39 -6.15 18.10
C SER A 32 8.44 -6.06 16.98
N ASP A 33 8.15 -6.57 15.77
CA ASP A 33 9.05 -6.50 14.60
C ASP A 33 9.30 -5.07 14.07
N GLY A 34 8.77 -4.04 14.74
CA GLY A 34 9.23 -2.65 14.59
C GLY A 34 8.86 -1.96 13.28
N SER A 35 8.04 -2.57 12.44
CA SER A 35 7.50 -1.91 11.25
C SER A 35 6.32 -1.01 11.64
N ASP A 36 6.58 0.30 11.72
CA ASP A 36 5.51 1.28 11.76
C ASP A 36 4.67 1.13 10.49
N PHE A 37 3.41 0.71 10.67
CA PHE A 37 2.48 0.63 9.57
C PHE A 37 2.28 2.02 8.98
N MET A 38 2.68 2.17 7.71
CA MET A 38 2.51 3.37 6.91
C MET A 38 1.49 3.05 5.81
N PRO A 39 0.20 3.34 6.00
CA PRO A 39 -0.79 3.04 4.98
C PRO A 39 -0.52 3.87 3.72
N HIS A 40 -0.36 3.19 2.58
CA HIS A 40 -0.08 3.83 1.30
C HIS A 40 -0.63 3.00 0.14
N ALA A 41 -0.94 3.68 -0.97
CA ALA A 41 -1.21 3.06 -2.26
C ALA A 41 0.01 3.26 -3.16
N SER A 42 0.72 2.18 -3.46
CA SER A 42 1.85 2.24 -4.40
C SER A 42 1.35 2.55 -5.80
N LEU A 43 1.99 3.54 -6.44
CA LEU A 43 1.65 3.99 -7.78
C LEU A 43 2.66 3.48 -8.81
N LEU A 44 3.94 3.42 -8.44
CA LEU A 44 5.01 2.99 -9.32
C LEU A 44 6.15 2.34 -8.53
N TYR A 45 6.61 1.20 -9.05
CA TYR A 45 7.78 0.48 -8.58
C TYR A 45 8.89 0.51 -9.64
N GLY A 46 10.14 0.75 -9.22
CA GLY A 46 11.28 0.65 -10.11
C GLY A 46 12.61 0.97 -9.44
N ASP A 47 13.67 1.02 -10.23
CA ASP A 47 14.92 1.68 -9.83
C ASP A 47 14.96 3.05 -10.48
N LEU A 48 14.16 3.96 -9.91
CA LEU A 48 13.97 5.32 -10.37
C LEU A 48 15.00 6.24 -9.71
N PRO A 49 15.76 7.01 -10.50
CA PRO A 49 16.57 8.11 -9.98
C PRO A 49 15.72 9.11 -9.19
N MET A 50 16.35 9.81 -8.24
CA MET A 50 15.66 10.82 -7.43
C MET A 50 15.00 11.92 -8.27
N SER A 51 15.66 12.37 -9.34
CA SER A 51 15.11 13.35 -10.27
C SER A 51 13.83 12.87 -10.94
N THR A 52 13.78 11.59 -11.35
CA THR A 52 12.58 10.99 -11.96
C THR A 52 11.43 10.91 -10.95
N ARG A 53 11.70 10.51 -9.70
CA ARG A 53 10.67 10.47 -8.65
C ARG A 53 10.10 11.86 -8.35
N GLU A 54 10.94 12.89 -8.32
CA GLU A 54 10.49 14.26 -8.10
C GLU A 54 9.68 14.79 -9.28
N ALA A 55 10.07 14.47 -10.52
CA ALA A 55 9.30 14.83 -11.71
C ALA A 55 7.90 14.18 -11.69
N ILE A 56 7.82 12.88 -11.36
CA ILE A 56 6.53 12.18 -11.22
C ILE A 56 5.69 12.80 -10.11
N ARG A 57 6.30 13.12 -8.96
CA ARG A 57 5.62 13.79 -7.85
C ARG A 57 5.04 15.14 -8.27
N GLN A 58 5.79 15.94 -9.03
CA GLN A 58 5.34 17.24 -9.51
C GLN A 58 4.22 17.11 -10.55
N GLU A 59 4.32 16.15 -11.47
CA GLU A 59 3.28 15.87 -12.47
C GLU A 59 1.98 15.35 -11.84
N ALA A 60 2.08 14.45 -10.86
CA ALA A 60 0.94 13.96 -10.09
C ALA A 60 0.30 15.05 -9.19
N GLY A 61 1.04 16.15 -8.95
CA GLY A 61 0.86 17.15 -7.90
C GLY A 61 -0.29 18.14 -8.05
N VAL A 62 -1.39 17.81 -8.75
CA VAL A 62 -2.64 18.60 -8.73
C VAL A 62 -3.91 17.73 -8.71
N GLY A 63 -3.81 16.40 -8.56
CA GLY A 63 -5.01 15.53 -8.58
C GLY A 63 -4.95 14.20 -7.84
N LEU A 64 -3.79 13.81 -7.28
CA LEU A 64 -3.66 12.58 -6.47
C LEU A 64 -3.42 12.87 -4.97
N VAL A 65 -3.00 14.08 -4.64
CA VAL A 65 -2.63 14.52 -3.28
C VAL A 65 -3.46 15.73 -2.86
N ASP A 66 -4.63 15.90 -3.50
CA ASP A 66 -5.58 16.92 -3.08
C ASP A 66 -6.19 16.46 -1.74
N PRO A 67 -6.15 17.27 -0.65
CA PRO A 67 -6.60 16.89 0.69
C PRO A 67 -8.12 16.58 0.83
N GLY A 68 -8.81 16.25 -0.26
CA GLY A 68 -10.22 15.85 -0.30
C GLY A 68 -10.50 14.54 -1.04
N ILE A 69 -9.46 13.82 -1.50
CA ILE A 69 -9.67 12.52 -2.15
C ILE A 69 -9.87 11.45 -1.08
N THR A 70 -11.10 10.95 -0.98
CA THR A 70 -11.44 9.81 -0.14
C THR A 70 -11.44 8.54 -0.98
N LEU A 71 -10.91 7.46 -0.41
CA LEU A 71 -11.03 6.12 -0.97
C LEU A 71 -11.99 5.31 -0.10
N GLU A 72 -12.94 4.66 -0.75
CA GLU A 72 -13.79 3.65 -0.13
C GLU A 72 -13.26 2.26 -0.47
N PHE A 73 -13.10 1.42 0.54
CA PHE A 73 -12.65 0.05 0.37
C PHE A 73 -13.84 -0.90 0.48
N GLU A 74 -14.14 -1.62 -0.60
CA GLU A 74 -15.28 -2.55 -0.66
C GLU A 74 -14.91 -3.99 -0.28
N SER A 75 -13.62 -4.33 -0.31
CA SER A 75 -13.16 -5.70 -0.05
C SER A 75 -11.70 -5.77 0.39
N ILE A 76 -11.37 -6.86 1.06
CA ILE A 76 -10.01 -7.31 1.37
C ILE A 76 -9.71 -8.51 0.48
N GLN A 77 -8.52 -8.54 -0.12
CA GLN A 77 -8.07 -9.66 -0.93
C GLN A 77 -6.86 -10.35 -0.30
N VAL A 78 -6.85 -11.67 -0.39
CA VAL A 78 -5.69 -12.50 -0.02
C VAL A 78 -4.98 -12.89 -1.30
N TRP A 79 -3.68 -12.64 -1.37
CA TRP A 79 -2.85 -12.90 -2.54
C TRP A 79 -1.69 -13.83 -2.20
N SER A 80 -1.35 -14.72 -3.13
CA SER A 80 -0.06 -15.40 -3.14
C SER A 80 0.93 -14.52 -3.90
N THR A 81 1.89 -13.94 -3.19
CA THR A 81 2.94 -13.07 -3.75
C THR A 81 4.27 -13.81 -3.99
N ILE A 82 4.22 -15.12 -4.19
CA ILE A 82 5.39 -15.94 -4.53
C ILE A 82 5.77 -15.67 -5.98
N GLY A 83 7.08 -15.48 -6.23
CA GLY A 83 7.61 -15.25 -7.57
C GLY A 83 7.60 -13.79 -7.99
N VAL A 84 7.69 -13.55 -9.31
CA VAL A 84 7.62 -12.17 -9.86
C VAL A 84 6.17 -11.68 -9.86
N VAL A 85 5.96 -10.35 -9.97
CA VAL A 85 4.62 -9.74 -9.92
C VAL A 85 3.63 -10.38 -10.91
N ALA A 86 4.10 -10.75 -12.10
CA ALA A 86 3.27 -11.41 -13.13
C ALA A 86 2.78 -12.82 -12.73
N GLU A 87 3.38 -13.44 -11.70
CA GLU A 87 3.03 -14.76 -11.17
C GLU A 87 2.13 -14.65 -9.93
N TRP A 88 1.93 -13.44 -9.40
CA TRP A 88 1.05 -13.23 -8.26
C TRP A 88 -0.39 -13.60 -8.63
N LYS A 89 -1.07 -14.24 -7.70
CA LYS A 89 -2.44 -14.72 -7.92
C LYS A 89 -3.34 -14.44 -6.73
N PRO A 90 -4.61 -14.05 -6.97
CA PRO A 90 -5.58 -13.93 -5.91
C PRO A 90 -5.93 -15.32 -5.38
N LEU A 91 -6.10 -15.43 -4.06
CA LEU A 91 -6.51 -16.64 -3.35
C LEU A 91 -7.94 -16.51 -2.81
N ALA A 92 -8.32 -15.32 -2.34
CA ALA A 92 -9.65 -15.02 -1.84
C ALA A 92 -9.97 -13.53 -1.96
N THR A 93 -11.26 -13.20 -2.01
CA THR A 93 -11.80 -11.84 -1.87
C THR A 93 -12.91 -11.87 -0.82
N LEU A 94 -12.84 -10.98 0.15
CA LEU A 94 -13.77 -10.86 1.27
C LEU A 94 -14.38 -9.45 1.22
N PRO A 95 -15.71 -9.29 1.13
CA PRO A 95 -16.31 -7.96 1.17
C PRO A 95 -16.08 -7.30 2.54
N ILE A 96 -15.91 -5.98 2.54
CA ILE A 96 -16.01 -5.13 3.74
C ILE A 96 -17.47 -4.68 3.80
N GLY A 97 -18.15 -5.04 4.89
CA GLY A 97 -19.58 -4.77 5.12
C GLY A 97 -19.83 -3.48 5.87
#